data_AF-A0AAW6HIM9-F1
#
_entry.id   AF-A0AAW6HIM9-F1
#
_cell.length_a   1.000
_cell.length_b   1.000
_cell.length_c   1.000
_cell.angle_alpha   90.00
_cell.angle_beta   90.00
_cell.angle_gamma   90.00
#
_symmetry.space_group_name_H-M   'P 1'
#
loop_
_entity.id
_entity.type
_entity.pdbx_description
1 polymer ?
#
loop_
_entity_poly.entity_id
_entity_poly.type
_entity_poly.pdbx_seq_one_letter_code
_entity_poly.pdbx_strand_id
1 'polypeptide(L)'
;MTEKKNLAEKKKRGRKSEYRIEYADQALKLCLLGATDKELSEFFSVSEQTLNKWKKDYPEFLESLKKGKNIADANVASRLYNRAIGYNCKATKFATSNGKITDSKEFIEHYPPDTTAAIFWLKNRQPEKWRDKKEVDANVNLGDELESLTDEQLQAIIDGKEKE
;
A
#
# COMPACT_ATOMS: atom_id res chain seq x y z
N MET A 1 61.09 17.23 -5.48
CA MET A 1 60.05 16.86 -6.46
C MET A 1 59.99 15.35 -6.51
N THR A 2 58.96 14.76 -5.91
CA THR A 2 58.73 13.31 -5.95
C THR A 2 57.24 13.10 -6.10
N GLU A 3 56.86 12.75 -7.33
CA GLU A 3 55.50 12.52 -7.78
C GLU A 3 54.88 11.35 -7.00
N LYS A 4 53.87 11.63 -6.18
CA LYS A 4 53.02 10.59 -5.62
C LYS A 4 52.13 10.06 -6.74
N LYS A 5 52.51 8.89 -7.26
CA LYS A 5 51.72 8.04 -8.15
C LYS A 5 50.26 7.98 -7.65
N ASN A 6 49.34 8.54 -8.43
CA ASN A 6 47.91 8.36 -8.28
C ASN A 6 47.61 6.86 -8.43
N LEU A 7 47.27 6.18 -7.32
CA LEU A 7 46.67 4.85 -7.39
C LEU A 7 45.27 5.01 -7.99
N ALA A 8 45.14 4.66 -9.27
CA ALA A 8 43.86 4.54 -9.93
C ALA A 8 42.97 3.57 -9.15
N GLU A 9 41.90 4.08 -8.52
CA GLU A 9 40.90 3.28 -7.84
C GLU A 9 40.28 2.28 -8.83
N LYS A 10 40.48 0.99 -8.55
CA LYS A 10 39.87 -0.10 -9.32
C LYS A 10 38.36 -0.03 -9.16
N LYS A 11 37.64 0.38 -10.21
CA LYS A 11 36.17 0.30 -10.27
C LYS A 11 35.73 -1.15 -10.01
N LYS A 12 35.04 -1.38 -8.89
CA LYS A 12 34.40 -2.67 -8.59
C LYS A 12 33.34 -2.96 -9.67
N ARG A 13 33.62 -3.92 -10.55
CA ARG A 13 32.66 -4.52 -11.49
C ARG A 13 31.66 -5.37 -10.68
N GLY A 14 30.62 -4.72 -10.18
CA GLY A 14 29.50 -5.34 -9.49
C GLY A 14 28.25 -4.47 -9.58
N ARG A 15 27.07 -5.06 -9.44
CA ARG A 15 25.79 -4.35 -9.35
C ARG A 15 25.90 -3.30 -8.23
N LYS A 16 25.42 -2.07 -8.47
CA LYS A 16 25.46 -0.95 -7.52
C LYS A 16 24.58 -1.27 -6.29
N SER A 17 25.11 -2.03 -5.33
CA SER A 17 24.41 -2.42 -4.10
C SER A 17 24.73 -1.52 -2.91
N GLU A 18 25.66 -0.58 -3.08
CA GLU A 18 26.10 0.32 -2.04
C GLU A 18 25.08 1.45 -1.83
N TYR A 19 24.69 1.64 -0.57
CA TYR A 19 23.77 2.67 -0.15
C TYR A 19 24.42 4.05 -0.26
N ARG A 20 23.63 5.06 -0.63
CA ARG A 20 24.03 6.47 -0.62
C ARG A 20 23.04 7.26 0.21
N ILE A 21 23.54 8.24 0.96
CA ILE A 21 22.73 9.10 1.84
C ILE A 21 21.62 9.82 1.03
N GLU A 22 21.93 10.22 -0.20
CA GLU A 22 20.97 10.83 -1.15
C GLU A 22 19.75 9.95 -1.45
N TYR A 23 19.86 8.63 -1.31
CA TYR A 23 18.74 7.72 -1.58
C TYR A 23 17.61 7.88 -0.57
N ALA A 24 17.88 8.40 0.64
CA ALA A 24 16.82 8.71 1.61
C ALA A 24 15.85 9.78 1.08
N ASP A 25 16.37 10.88 0.54
CA ASP A 25 15.55 11.95 -0.03
C ASP A 25 14.82 11.50 -1.31
N GLN A 26 15.49 10.72 -2.17
CA GLN A 26 14.85 10.16 -3.36
C GLN A 26 13.72 9.19 -2.98
N ALA A 27 13.94 8.33 -1.98
CA ALA A 27 12.93 7.40 -1.51
C ALA A 27 11.74 8.10 -0.86
N LEU A 28 11.96 9.19 -0.11
CA LEU A 28 10.89 10.04 0.40
C LEU A 28 10.00 10.56 -0.73
N LYS A 29 10.62 11.16 -1.76
CA LYS A 29 9.91 11.73 -2.92
C LYS A 29 9.12 10.68 -3.69
N LEU A 30 9.70 9.49 -3.89
CA LEU A 30 9.02 8.37 -4.55
C LEU A 30 7.85 7.85 -3.72
N CYS A 31 8.00 7.70 -2.41
CA CYS A 31 6.89 7.31 -1.53
C CYS A 31 5.77 8.35 -1.49
N LEU A 32 6.08 9.65 -1.58
CA LEU A 32 5.06 10.70 -1.69
C LEU A 32 4.22 10.58 -2.98
N LEU A 33 4.80 10.01 -4.04
CA LEU A 33 4.11 9.68 -5.28
C LEU A 33 3.34 8.35 -5.21
N GLY A 34 3.38 7.66 -4.07
CA GLY A 34 2.71 6.37 -3.87
C GLY A 34 3.53 5.15 -4.31
N ALA A 35 4.84 5.29 -4.53
CA ALA A 35 5.67 4.18 -4.95
C ALA A 35 5.73 3.06 -3.90
N THR A 36 5.56 1.83 -4.38
CA THR A 36 5.71 0.59 -3.62
C THR A 36 7.18 0.22 -3.43
N ASP A 37 7.46 -0.68 -2.48
CA ASP A 37 8.84 -1.15 -2.23
C ASP A 37 9.44 -1.87 -3.45
N LYS A 38 8.59 -2.50 -4.27
CA LYS A 38 8.99 -3.12 -5.54
C LYS A 38 9.46 -2.07 -6.53
N GLU A 39 8.66 -1.02 -6.77
CA GLU A 39 9.01 0.08 -7.67
C GLU A 39 10.24 0.85 -7.18
N LEU A 40 10.41 1.03 -5.87
CA LEU A 40 11.63 1.58 -5.27
C LEU A 40 12.84 0.70 -5.58
N SER A 41 12.72 -0.63 -5.43
CA SER A 41 13.82 -1.56 -5.72
C SER A 41 14.22 -1.52 -7.20
N GLU A 42 13.25 -1.41 -8.10
CA GLU A 42 13.46 -1.25 -9.55
C GLU A 42 14.14 0.09 -9.86
N PHE A 43 13.66 1.19 -9.27
CA PHE A 43 14.23 2.53 -9.43
C PHE A 43 15.71 2.58 -9.02
N PHE A 44 16.05 2.03 -7.86
CA PHE A 44 17.45 1.98 -7.40
C PHE A 44 18.26 0.86 -8.08
N SER A 45 17.65 0.06 -8.96
CA SER A 45 18.27 -1.09 -9.60
C SER A 45 18.85 -2.10 -8.61
N VAL A 46 18.21 -2.28 -7.45
CA VAL A 46 18.60 -3.21 -6.38
C VAL A 46 17.55 -4.31 -6.21
N SER A 47 17.88 -5.40 -5.51
CA SER A 47 16.87 -6.39 -5.14
C SER A 47 16.05 -5.88 -3.94
N GLU A 48 14.81 -6.36 -3.79
CA GLU A 48 14.00 -6.10 -2.58
C GLU A 48 14.74 -6.52 -1.30
N GLN A 49 15.54 -7.59 -1.36
CA GLN A 49 16.40 -8.01 -0.25
C GLN A 49 17.43 -6.93 0.13
N THR A 50 18.03 -6.26 -0.87
CA THR A 50 19.00 -5.18 -0.64
C THR A 50 18.29 -3.95 -0.06
N LEU A 51 17.11 -3.61 -0.56
CA LEU A 51 16.29 -2.53 -0.02
C LEU A 51 15.91 -2.80 1.45
N ASN A 52 15.51 -4.04 1.76
CA ASN A 52 15.19 -4.46 3.13
C ASN A 52 16.42 -4.46 4.04
N LYS A 53 17.61 -4.75 3.50
CA LYS A 53 18.87 -4.57 4.22
C LYS A 53 19.12 -3.09 4.51
N TRP A 54 18.95 -2.20 3.53
CA TRP A 54 19.12 -0.76 3.75
C TRP A 54 18.17 -0.21 4.83
N LYS A 55 16.93 -0.69 4.90
CA LYS A 55 15.98 -0.32 5.96
C LYS A 55 16.47 -0.71 7.37
N LYS A 56 17.23 -1.79 7.50
CA LYS A 56 17.79 -2.24 8.78
C LYS A 56 19.07 -1.48 9.14
N ASP A 57 19.95 -1.33 8.15
CA ASP A 57 21.29 -0.77 8.35
C ASP A 57 21.27 0.77 8.46
N TYR A 58 20.28 1.43 7.84
CA TYR A 58 20.18 2.90 7.78
C TYR A 58 18.82 3.39 8.30
N PRO A 59 18.72 3.77 9.59
CA PRO A 59 17.47 4.25 10.19
C PRO A 59 16.88 5.49 9.49
N GLU A 60 17.72 6.43 9.02
CA GLU A 60 17.28 7.63 8.30
C GLU A 60 16.56 7.30 6.98
N PHE A 61 17.02 6.26 6.28
CA PHE A 61 16.36 5.77 5.07
C PHE A 61 14.98 5.20 5.39
N LEU A 62 14.88 4.40 6.45
CA LEU A 62 13.62 3.83 6.91
C LEU A 62 12.64 4.93 7.37
N GLU A 63 13.12 5.94 8.07
CA GLU A 63 12.31 7.08 8.50
C GLU A 63 11.75 7.85 7.31
N SER A 64 12.60 8.10 6.30
CA SER A 64 12.20 8.76 5.05
C SER A 64 11.09 8.01 4.30
N LEU A 65 11.21 6.67 4.20
CA LEU A 65 10.18 5.82 3.62
C LEU A 65 8.87 5.89 4.40
N LYS A 66 8.92 5.76 5.73
CA LYS A 66 7.73 5.82 6.60
C LYS A 66 7.04 7.17 6.47
N LYS A 67 7.80 8.26 6.51
CA LYS A 67 7.29 9.62 6.36
C LYS A 67 6.60 9.81 5.01
N GLY A 68 7.22 9.37 3.92
CA GLY A 68 6.64 9.48 2.58
C GLY A 68 5.32 8.72 2.45
N LYS A 69 5.30 7.45 2.90
CA LYS A 69 4.10 6.61 2.86
C LYS A 69 2.97 7.17 3.71
N ASN A 70 3.27 7.58 4.94
CA ASN A 70 2.27 8.17 5.84
C ASN A 70 1.63 9.44 5.24
N ILE A 71 2.42 10.29 4.58
CA ILE A 71 1.88 11.50 3.93
C ILE A 71 1.03 11.14 2.71
N ALA A 72 1.47 10.19 1.88
CA ALA A 72 0.69 9.71 0.75
C ALA A 72 -0.67 9.12 1.21
N ASP A 73 -0.65 8.25 2.22
CA ASP A 73 -1.85 7.65 2.80
C ASP A 73 -2.76 8.70 3.45
N ALA A 74 -2.19 9.68 4.17
CA ALA A 74 -2.95 10.78 4.77
C ALA A 74 -3.63 11.65 3.72
N ASN A 75 -2.98 11.91 2.58
CA ASN A 75 -3.58 12.64 1.47
C ASN A 75 -4.78 11.88 0.89
N VAL A 76 -4.63 10.58 0.66
CA VAL A 76 -5.74 9.72 0.20
C VAL A 76 -6.89 9.74 1.22
N ALA A 77 -6.59 9.56 2.50
CA ALA A 77 -7.58 9.59 3.56
C ALA A 77 -8.33 10.94 3.64
N SER A 78 -7.63 12.06 3.48
CA SER A 78 -8.25 13.40 3.46
C SER A 78 -9.19 13.58 2.25
N ARG A 79 -8.77 13.15 1.06
CA ARG A 79 -9.62 13.22 -0.15
C ARG A 79 -10.82 12.28 -0.05
N LEU A 80 -10.64 11.07 0.49
CA LEU A 80 -11.71 10.12 0.72
C LEU A 80 -12.72 10.65 1.75
N TYR A 81 -12.26 11.28 2.83
CA TYR A 81 -13.12 11.93 3.80
C TYR A 81 -13.98 13.03 3.15
N ASN A 82 -13.38 13.92 2.36
CA ASN A 82 -14.13 14.95 1.63
C ASN A 82 -15.19 14.33 0.71
N ARG A 83 -14.86 13.23 0.02
CA ARG A 83 -15.81 12.49 -0.80
C ARG A 83 -16.93 11.85 0.04
N ALA A 84 -16.62 11.33 1.23
CA ALA A 84 -17.60 10.74 2.14
C ALA A 84 -18.60 11.75 2.71
N ILE A 85 -18.20 13.01 2.95
CA ILE A 85 -19.09 14.06 3.46
C ILE A 85 -19.68 14.97 2.36
N GLY A 86 -19.20 14.85 1.13
CA GLY A 86 -19.48 15.79 0.05
C GLY A 86 -18.65 17.08 0.18
N TYR A 87 -18.34 17.71 -0.95
CA TYR A 87 -17.55 18.94 -0.97
C TYR A 87 -17.87 19.82 -2.16
N ASN A 88 -17.53 21.09 -2.05
CA ASN A 88 -17.66 22.06 -3.13
C ASN A 88 -16.29 22.28 -3.79
N CYS A 89 -16.23 22.19 -5.11
CA CYS A 89 -15.03 22.51 -5.89
C CYS A 89 -15.29 23.72 -6.78
N LYS A 90 -14.32 24.60 -6.93
CA LYS A 90 -14.37 25.64 -7.95
C LYS A 90 -14.00 25.01 -9.29
N ALA A 91 -14.90 25.08 -10.26
CA ALA A 91 -14.69 24.60 -11.61
C ALA A 91 -14.81 25.76 -12.60
N THR A 92 -13.99 25.73 -13.64
CA THR A 92 -14.01 26.71 -14.72
C THR A 92 -14.44 25.99 -15.99
N LYS A 93 -15.57 26.41 -16.57
CA LYS A 93 -16.01 25.93 -17.89
C LYS A 93 -15.52 26.93 -18.94
N PHE A 94 -14.86 26.41 -19.97
CA PHE A 94 -14.44 27.18 -21.13
C PHE A 94 -15.44 27.01 -22.25
N ALA A 95 -15.94 28.11 -22.80
CA ALA A 95 -16.68 28.09 -24.05
C ALA A 95 -15.70 28.33 -25.20
N THR A 96 -15.61 27.36 -26.12
CA THR A 96 -14.72 27.46 -27.29
C THR A 96 -15.55 27.72 -28.54
N SER A 97 -15.25 28.79 -29.27
CA SER A 97 -15.77 29.03 -30.62
C SER A 97 -14.60 29.15 -31.59
N ASN A 98 -14.62 28.35 -32.67
CA ASN A 98 -13.56 28.29 -33.69
C ASN A 98 -12.13 28.12 -33.12
N GLY A 99 -11.98 27.29 -32.08
CA GLY A 99 -10.67 26.99 -31.49
C GLY A 99 -10.05 28.10 -30.63
N LYS A 100 -10.75 29.23 -30.42
CA LYS A 100 -10.37 30.25 -29.43
C LYS A 100 -11.27 30.13 -28.20
N ILE A 101 -10.66 30.23 -27.03
CA ILE A 101 -11.38 30.32 -25.75
C ILE A 101 -12.01 31.71 -25.72
N THR A 102 -13.35 31.77 -25.80
CA THR A 102 -14.07 33.04 -25.97
C THR A 102 -14.62 33.57 -24.65
N ASP A 103 -14.88 32.69 -23.67
CA ASP A 103 -15.36 33.08 -22.34
C ASP A 103 -14.98 32.00 -21.30
N SER A 104 -14.71 32.45 -20.08
CA SER A 104 -14.42 31.59 -18.93
C SER A 104 -15.26 32.03 -17.74
N LYS A 105 -16.16 31.17 -17.27
CA LYS A 105 -16.97 31.43 -16.09
C LYS A 105 -16.61 30.46 -14.98
N GLU A 106 -16.26 31.02 -13.83
CA GLU A 106 -16.08 30.26 -12.59
C GLU A 106 -17.45 29.93 -11.99
N PHE A 107 -17.65 28.67 -11.61
CA PHE A 107 -18.81 28.25 -10.82
C PHE A 107 -18.38 27.27 -9.73
N ILE A 108 -19.21 27.16 -8.71
CA ILE A 108 -19.00 26.19 -7.63
C ILE A 108 -19.78 24.94 -8.00
N GLU A 109 -19.06 23.85 -8.23
CA GLU A 109 -19.63 22.52 -8.44
C GLU A 109 -19.72 21.79 -7.11
N HIS A 110 -20.93 21.36 -6.75
CA HIS A 110 -21.17 20.57 -5.54
C HIS A 110 -21.03 19.08 -5.89
N TYR A 111 -20.11 18.40 -5.20
CA TYR A 111 -19.99 16.95 -5.22
C TYR A 111 -20.74 16.38 -4.02
N PRO A 112 -21.82 15.62 -4.22
CA PRO A 112 -22.57 15.03 -3.13
C PRO A 112 -21.73 13.99 -2.38
N PRO A 113 -22.12 13.66 -1.13
CA PRO A 113 -21.54 12.56 -0.37
C PRO A 113 -21.60 11.24 -1.15
N ASP A 114 -20.49 10.51 -1.17
CA ASP A 114 -20.41 9.15 -1.70
C ASP A 114 -20.66 8.12 -0.60
N THR A 115 -21.70 7.30 -0.78
CA THR A 115 -22.13 6.32 0.23
C THR A 115 -21.08 5.23 0.46
N THR A 116 -20.37 4.80 -0.57
CA THR A 116 -19.30 3.79 -0.46
C THR A 116 -18.11 4.34 0.33
N ALA A 117 -17.69 5.58 0.06
CA ALA A 117 -16.63 6.25 0.83
C ALA A 117 -17.03 6.41 2.30
N ALA A 118 -18.29 6.76 2.58
CA ALA A 118 -18.82 6.84 3.94
C ALA A 118 -18.81 5.47 4.64
N ILE A 119 -19.24 4.40 3.96
CA ILE A 119 -19.20 3.02 4.50
C ILE A 119 -17.77 2.61 4.84
N PHE A 120 -16.80 2.82 3.94
CA PHE A 120 -15.40 2.49 4.20
C PHE A 120 -14.83 3.28 5.38
N TRP A 121 -15.14 4.58 5.47
CA TRP A 121 -14.72 5.42 6.58
C TRP A 121 -15.27 4.91 7.93
N LEU A 122 -16.57 4.60 7.97
CA LEU A 122 -17.24 4.14 9.19
C LEU A 122 -16.77 2.75 9.63
N LYS A 123 -16.53 1.83 8.69
CA LYS A 123 -15.91 0.52 8.96
C LYS A 123 -14.55 0.64 9.63
N ASN A 124 -13.75 1.63 9.23
CA ASN A 124 -12.41 1.85 9.80
C ASN A 124 -12.44 2.61 11.14
N ARG A 125 -13.32 3.60 11.31
CA ARG A 125 -13.37 4.45 12.52
C ARG A 125 -14.29 3.92 13.62
N GLN A 126 -15.31 3.17 13.27
CA GLN A 126 -16.29 2.59 14.19
C GLN A 126 -16.53 1.10 13.86
N PRO A 127 -15.49 0.26 13.92
CA PRO A 127 -15.58 -1.14 13.49
C PRO A 127 -16.63 -1.93 14.28
N GLU A 128 -16.83 -1.64 15.57
CA GLU A 128 -17.83 -2.34 16.40
C GLU A 128 -19.27 -2.19 15.86
N LYS A 129 -19.57 -1.06 15.21
CA LYS A 129 -20.91 -0.74 14.70
C LYS A 129 -21.07 -1.06 13.21
N TRP A 130 -19.99 -0.97 12.43
CA TRP A 130 -20.07 -0.96 10.97
C TRP A 130 -19.30 -2.09 10.29
N ARG A 131 -18.43 -2.82 11.00
CA ARG A 131 -17.73 -3.98 10.42
C ARG A 131 -18.74 -5.07 10.08
N ASP A 132 -18.55 -5.70 8.93
CA ASP A 132 -19.41 -6.80 8.50
C ASP A 132 -19.31 -7.95 9.51
N LYS A 133 -20.45 -8.37 10.06
CA LYS A 133 -20.51 -9.59 10.86
C LYS A 133 -20.49 -10.78 9.92
N LYS A 134 -19.46 -11.63 10.04
CA LYS A 134 -19.50 -12.97 9.44
C LYS A 134 -20.16 -13.89 10.45
N GLU A 135 -21.39 -14.29 10.17
CA GLU A 135 -21.98 -15.44 10.85
C GLU A 135 -21.35 -16.68 10.21
N VAL A 136 -20.63 -17.45 11.03
CA VAL A 136 -20.11 -18.75 10.62
C VAL A 136 -21.19 -19.74 11.02
N ASP A 137 -21.98 -20.18 10.05
CA ASP A 137 -22.87 -21.32 10.24
C ASP A 137 -22.02 -22.58 10.47
N ALA A 138 -21.88 -22.97 11.73
CA ALA A 138 -21.26 -24.23 12.13
C ALA A 138 -22.24 -25.40 12.04
N ASN A 139 -23.25 -25.33 11.16
CA ASN A 139 -24.02 -26.50 10.73
C ASN A 139 -23.20 -27.25 9.68
N VAL A 140 -22.05 -27.78 10.09
CA VAL A 140 -21.43 -28.85 9.33
C VAL A 140 -22.24 -30.09 9.66
N ASN A 141 -22.97 -30.59 8.67
CA ASN A 141 -23.86 -31.75 8.82
C ASN A 141 -23.01 -33.03 8.94
N LEU A 142 -22.24 -33.15 10.04
CA LEU A 142 -21.37 -34.30 10.33
C LEU A 142 -22.17 -35.54 10.75
N GLY A 143 -23.48 -35.41 10.99
CA GLY A 143 -24.33 -36.52 11.43
C GLY A 143 -24.29 -37.70 10.47
N ASP A 144 -24.52 -37.45 9.18
CA ASP A 144 -24.61 -38.51 8.17
C ASP A 144 -23.24 -39.19 7.89
N GLU A 145 -22.14 -38.46 7.99
CA GLU A 145 -20.77 -39.00 7.79
C GLU A 145 -20.26 -39.77 9.02
N LEU A 146 -20.67 -39.40 10.23
CA LEU A 146 -20.29 -40.11 11.46
C LEU A 146 -21.14 -41.37 11.69
N GLU A 147 -22.43 -41.32 11.33
CA GLU A 147 -23.34 -42.47 11.47
C GLU A 147 -23.03 -43.61 10.49
N SER A 148 -22.31 -43.33 9.40
CA SER A 148 -21.91 -44.32 8.40
C SER A 148 -20.53 -44.94 8.66
N LEU A 149 -19.77 -44.45 9.64
CA LEU A 149 -18.49 -45.01 10.06
C LEU A 149 -18.70 -46.13 11.08
N THR A 150 -17.91 -47.19 10.99
CA THR A 150 -17.96 -48.27 11.99
C THR A 150 -17.30 -47.83 13.31
N ASP A 151 -17.69 -48.44 14.42
CA ASP A 151 -17.14 -48.12 15.76
C ASP A 151 -15.61 -48.16 15.80
N GLU A 152 -14.98 -49.09 15.06
CA GLU A 152 -13.52 -49.19 14.95
C GLU A 152 -12.89 -48.00 14.20
N GLN A 153 -13.59 -47.48 13.18
CA GLN A 153 -13.14 -46.33 12.41
C GLN A 153 -13.33 -45.03 13.19
N LEU A 154 -14.42 -44.91 13.94
CA LEU A 154 -14.65 -43.81 14.88
C LEU A 154 -13.57 -43.80 15.97
N GLN A 155 -13.23 -44.95 16.53
CA GLN A 155 -12.18 -45.08 17.54
C GLN A 155 -10.80 -44.71 16.99
N ALA A 156 -10.48 -45.09 15.75
CA ALA A 156 -9.21 -44.72 15.09
C ALA A 156 -9.09 -43.20 14.86
N ILE A 157 -10.19 -42.52 14.54
CA ILE A 157 -10.26 -41.06 14.40
C ILE A 157 -10.05 -40.39 15.76
N ILE A 158 -10.68 -40.88 16.83
CA ILE A 158 -10.52 -40.38 18.21
C ILE A 158 -9.07 -40.57 18.69
N ASP A 159 -8.46 -41.71 18.37
CA ASP A 159 -7.08 -42.04 18.74
C ASP A 159 -6.03 -41.32 17.87
N GLY A 160 -6.45 -40.49 16.90
CA GLY A 160 -5.56 -39.70 16.04
C GLY A 160 -4.70 -40.53 15.09
N LYS A 161 -5.11 -41.77 14.81
CA LYS A 161 -4.42 -42.64 13.86
C LYS A 161 -4.96 -42.34 12.46
N GLU A 162 -4.33 -41.39 11.77
CA GLU A 162 -4.58 -41.20 10.34
C GLU A 162 -4.27 -42.51 9.60
N LYS A 163 -5.25 -43.00 8.83
CA LYS A 163 -5.01 -44.12 7.89
C LYS A 163 -4.06 -43.60 6.80
N GLU A 164 -2.91 -44.26 6.68
CA GLU A 164 -2.05 -44.17 5.47
C GLU A 164 -2.80 -44.56 4.19
#